data_AF-A0A8H6IAW9-F1
#
_entry.id   AF-A0A8H6IAW9-F1
#
_cell.length_a   1.000
_cell.length_b   1.000
_cell.length_c   1.000
_cell.angle_alpha   90.00
_cell.angle_beta   90.00
_cell.angle_gamma   90.00
#
_symmetry.space_group_name_H-M   'P 1'
#
loop_
_entity.id
_entity.type
_entity.pdbx_description
1 polymer ?
#
loop_
_entity_poly.entity_id
_entity_poly.type
_entity_poly.pdbx_seq_one_letter_code
_entity_poly.pdbx_strand_id
1 'polypeptide(L)'
;MSNTGALLDAFRSQYHSLVSCAQTIFQNNDDSNILARLGDQVDEYLRALAEHRHIFDEAEFTTIHSNILHLQSDVQNQYRDLVDQSHHGFPVVIEQVRTGRPGRPSYRIDPGFLETAYNLRSTAGTARFLGVSRGVVRAALLNHGIAAPQINPFPEASRSFENLEAAWNSEIDGNNAHDAGAIDIGSTGNDPLLDDVSDFTPANEGLNSIKVYEWKVSAPE
;
A
#
# COMPACT_ATOMS: atom_id res chain seq x y z
N MET A 1 22.94 0.59 52.47
CA MET A 1 21.89 1.38 51.79
C MET A 1 21.28 0.47 50.73
N SER A 2 19.99 0.15 50.88
CA SER A 2 19.34 -0.90 50.11
C SER A 2 19.11 -0.46 48.67
N ASN A 3 19.67 -1.20 47.70
CA ASN A 3 19.56 -0.93 46.25
C ASN A 3 18.10 -0.97 45.74
N THR A 4 17.19 -1.49 46.55
CA THR A 4 15.75 -1.61 46.27
C THR A 4 15.07 -0.28 46.00
N GLY A 5 15.43 0.79 46.72
CA GLY A 5 14.80 2.11 46.53
C GLY A 5 15.14 2.70 45.16
N ALA A 6 16.41 2.63 44.75
CA ALA A 6 16.84 3.10 43.45
C ALA A 6 16.19 2.31 42.30
N LEU A 7 16.01 1.00 42.48
CA LEU A 7 15.34 0.16 41.50
C LEU A 7 13.84 0.51 41.36
N LEU A 8 13.14 0.73 42.48
CA LEU A 8 11.74 1.15 42.48
C LEU A 8 11.53 2.49 41.74
N ASP A 9 12.39 3.46 42.00
CA ASP A 9 12.36 4.77 41.34
C ASP A 9 12.67 4.67 39.84
N ALA A 10 13.54 3.73 39.45
CA ALA A 10 13.79 3.42 38.04
C ALA A 10 12.55 2.85 37.34
N PHE A 11 11.84 1.90 37.97
CA PHE A 11 10.58 1.36 37.43
C PHE A 11 9.52 2.46 37.25
N ARG A 12 9.33 3.32 38.26
CA ARG A 12 8.40 4.46 38.19
C ARG A 12 8.75 5.41 37.06
N SER A 13 10.05 5.73 36.91
CA SER A 13 10.53 6.61 35.84
C SER A 13 10.28 5.99 34.46
N GLN A 14 10.53 4.69 34.30
CA GLN A 14 10.27 3.97 33.06
C GLN A 14 8.76 3.89 32.74
N TYR A 15 7.91 3.64 33.74
CA TYR A 15 6.46 3.71 33.59
C TYR A 15 6.00 5.06 33.04
N HIS A 16 6.45 6.17 33.65
CA HIS A 16 6.09 7.50 33.18
C HIS A 16 6.60 7.78 31.76
N SER A 17 7.83 7.33 31.44
CA SER A 17 8.37 7.45 30.10
C SER A 17 7.53 6.69 29.06
N LEU A 18 7.08 5.47 29.37
CA LEU A 18 6.21 4.68 28.48
C LEU A 18 4.86 5.37 28.25
N VAL A 19 4.22 5.85 29.32
CA VAL A 19 2.95 6.56 29.23
C VAL A 19 3.08 7.85 28.40
N SER A 20 4.11 8.65 28.64
CA SER A 20 4.36 9.87 27.86
C SER A 20 4.68 9.58 26.39
N CYS A 21 5.44 8.52 26.12
CA CYS A 21 5.72 8.07 24.75
C CYS A 21 4.44 7.65 24.03
N ALA A 22 3.61 6.82 24.66
CA ALA A 22 2.34 6.39 24.11
C ALA A 22 1.39 7.57 23.85
N GLN A 23 1.28 8.51 24.78
CA GLN A 23 0.46 9.72 24.61
C GLN A 23 0.91 10.54 23.40
N THR A 24 2.23 10.69 23.21
CA THR A 24 2.80 11.42 22.08
C THR A 24 2.46 10.72 20.76
N ILE A 25 2.64 9.39 20.71
CA ILE A 25 2.35 8.56 19.53
C ILE A 25 0.87 8.62 19.17
N PHE A 26 -0.03 8.51 20.16
CA PHE A 26 -1.48 8.57 19.94
C PHE A 26 -1.95 9.95 19.48
N GLN A 27 -1.30 11.03 19.90
CA GLN A 27 -1.64 12.39 19.46
C GLN A 27 -1.20 12.69 18.03
N ASN A 28 -0.06 12.13 17.59
CA ASN A 28 0.49 12.41 16.27
C ASN A 28 -0.02 11.46 15.17
N ASN A 29 -0.71 10.37 15.54
CA ASN A 29 -1.13 9.30 14.64
C ASN A 29 0.07 8.74 13.84
N ASP A 30 1.14 8.40 14.57
CA ASP A 30 2.43 8.00 14.02
C ASP A 30 2.39 6.62 13.30
N ASP A 31 3.45 6.29 12.57
CA ASP A 31 3.63 5.04 11.82
C ASP A 31 3.38 3.78 12.68
N SER A 32 2.66 2.80 12.11
CA SER A 32 2.49 1.43 12.59
C SER A 32 3.76 0.79 13.14
N ASN A 33 4.94 1.07 12.55
CA ASN A 33 6.22 0.55 13.03
C ASN A 33 6.60 1.08 14.42
N ILE A 34 6.26 2.33 14.72
CA ILE A 34 6.54 2.96 16.02
C ILE A 34 5.62 2.35 17.08
N LEU A 35 4.34 2.15 16.76
CA LEU A 35 3.40 1.46 17.66
C LEU A 35 3.81 0.01 17.94
N ALA A 36 4.28 -0.73 16.94
CA ALA A 36 4.78 -2.08 17.14
C ALA A 36 5.95 -2.11 18.13
N ARG A 37 6.91 -1.19 18.00
CA ARG A 37 8.04 -1.07 18.93
C ARG A 37 7.59 -0.67 20.34
N LEU A 38 6.61 0.21 20.47
CA LEU A 38 6.03 0.55 21.76
C LEU A 38 5.38 -0.69 22.41
N GLY A 39 4.68 -1.51 21.62
CA GLY A 39 4.15 -2.80 22.07
C GLY A 39 5.23 -3.72 22.65
N ASP A 40 6.35 -3.88 21.94
CA ASP A 40 7.49 -4.68 22.43
C ASP A 40 8.05 -4.15 23.76
N GLN A 41 8.16 -2.81 23.90
CA GLN A 41 8.64 -2.18 25.13
C GLN A 41 7.67 -2.36 26.31
N VAL A 42 6.37 -2.30 26.05
CA VAL A 42 5.33 -2.56 27.06
C VAL A 42 5.39 -4.02 27.53
N ASP A 43 5.57 -4.97 26.61
CA ASP A 43 5.70 -6.39 26.92
C ASP A 43 6.98 -6.69 27.74
N GLU A 44 8.09 -6.05 27.39
CA GLU A 44 9.34 -6.15 28.15
C GLU A 44 9.17 -5.58 29.57
N TYR A 45 8.50 -4.44 29.69
CA TYR A 45 8.22 -3.83 30.99
C TYR A 45 7.31 -4.72 31.86
N LEU A 46 6.25 -5.31 31.30
CA LEU A 46 5.37 -6.25 32.02
C LEU A 46 6.15 -7.46 32.54
N ARG A 47 7.05 -8.01 31.72
CA ARG A 47 7.92 -9.13 32.14
C ARG A 47 8.84 -8.73 33.29
N ALA A 48 9.50 -7.57 33.18
CA ALA A 48 10.38 -7.05 34.23
C ALA A 48 9.62 -6.76 35.53
N LEU A 49 8.41 -6.20 35.42
CA LEU A 49 7.52 -5.91 36.55
C LEU A 49 7.14 -7.20 37.29
N ALA A 50 6.76 -8.25 36.56
CA ALA A 50 6.39 -9.54 37.13
C ALA A 50 7.58 -10.22 37.85
N GLU A 51 8.78 -10.17 37.27
CA GLU A 51 10.00 -10.70 37.88
C GLU A 51 10.35 -9.99 39.21
N HIS A 52 10.12 -8.68 39.26
CA HIS A 52 10.47 -7.85 40.41
C HIS A 52 9.29 -7.58 41.35
N ARG A 53 8.19 -8.33 41.28
CA ARG A 53 6.98 -8.10 42.10
C ARG A 53 7.26 -7.88 43.59
N HIS A 54 8.23 -8.59 44.15
CA HIS A 54 8.58 -8.55 45.58
C HIS A 54 9.17 -7.22 46.08
N ILE A 55 9.58 -6.30 45.19
CA ILE A 55 10.09 -4.97 45.58
C ILE A 55 8.97 -3.93 45.74
N PHE A 56 7.77 -4.23 45.27
CA PHE A 56 6.62 -3.34 45.27
C PHE A 56 5.71 -3.63 46.48
N ASP A 57 5.00 -2.60 46.94
CA ASP A 57 3.79 -2.84 47.71
C ASP A 57 2.71 -3.48 46.81
N GLU A 58 1.88 -4.35 47.38
CA GLU A 58 0.88 -5.11 46.61
C GLU A 58 -0.14 -4.19 45.93
N ALA A 59 -0.52 -3.08 46.58
CA ALA A 59 -1.46 -2.11 45.99
C ALA A 59 -0.80 -1.32 44.85
N GLU A 60 0.46 -0.91 45.01
CA GLU A 60 1.23 -0.24 43.97
C GLU A 60 1.45 -1.15 42.75
N PHE A 61 1.87 -2.40 42.96
CA PHE A 61 2.05 -3.39 41.91
C PHE A 61 0.76 -3.60 41.11
N THR A 62 -0.35 -3.84 41.81
CA THR A 62 -1.66 -4.07 41.16
C THR A 62 -2.07 -2.88 40.29
N THR A 63 -1.82 -1.66 40.77
CA THR A 63 -2.15 -0.43 40.05
C THR A 63 -1.31 -0.28 38.79
N ILE A 64 0.02 -0.39 38.90
CA ILE A 64 0.93 -0.25 37.77
C ILE A 64 0.66 -1.35 36.74
N HIS A 65 0.52 -2.60 37.18
CA HIS A 65 0.25 -3.74 36.32
C HIS A 65 -1.07 -3.58 35.55
N SER A 66 -2.15 -3.18 36.23
CA SER A 66 -3.45 -2.91 35.58
C SER A 66 -3.36 -1.78 34.54
N ASN A 67 -2.70 -0.67 34.89
CA ASN A 67 -2.53 0.45 33.97
C ASN A 67 -1.72 0.08 32.72
N ILE A 68 -0.65 -0.70 32.87
CA ILE A 68 0.15 -1.14 31.73
C ILE A 68 -0.60 -2.15 30.87
N LEU A 69 -1.41 -3.05 31.45
CA LEU A 69 -2.28 -3.94 30.66
C LEU A 69 -3.31 -3.15 29.84
N HIS A 70 -3.89 -2.09 30.40
CA HIS A 70 -4.76 -1.21 29.63
C HIS A 70 -4.00 -0.51 28.50
N LEU A 71 -2.80 0.02 28.80
CA LEU A 71 -1.94 0.63 27.78
C LEU A 71 -1.60 -0.36 26.65
N GLN A 72 -1.30 -1.61 26.97
CA GLN A 72 -1.05 -2.67 25.98
C GLN A 72 -2.27 -2.89 25.08
N SER A 73 -3.47 -2.98 25.66
CA SER A 73 -4.71 -3.11 24.89
C SER A 73 -4.93 -1.90 23.97
N ASP A 74 -4.68 -0.69 24.47
CA ASP A 74 -4.83 0.55 23.70
C ASP A 74 -3.85 0.58 22.50
N VAL A 75 -2.58 0.22 22.73
CA VAL A 75 -1.57 0.10 21.66
C VAL A 75 -1.98 -0.93 20.61
N GLN A 76 -2.48 -2.10 21.02
CA GLN A 76 -2.91 -3.15 20.09
C GLN A 76 -4.13 -2.74 19.26
N ASN A 77 -5.07 -2.00 19.87
CA ASN A 77 -6.24 -1.50 19.15
C ASN A 77 -5.82 -0.44 18.12
N GLN A 78 -5.02 0.55 18.53
CA GLN A 78 -4.52 1.58 17.62
C GLN A 78 -3.69 0.98 16.47
N TYR A 79 -2.87 -0.03 16.75
CA TYR A 79 -2.12 -0.72 15.71
C TYR A 79 -3.04 -1.40 14.69
N ARG A 80 -4.10 -2.10 15.14
CA ARG A 80 -5.10 -2.69 14.24
C ARG A 80 -5.80 -1.62 13.42
N ASP A 81 -6.22 -0.53 14.04
CA ASP A 81 -6.88 0.58 13.34
C ASP A 81 -5.98 1.18 12.25
N LEU A 82 -4.69 1.38 12.52
CA LEU A 82 -3.73 1.86 11.51
C LEU A 82 -3.49 0.84 10.41
N VAL A 83 -3.38 -0.44 10.76
CA VAL A 83 -3.23 -1.50 9.77
C VAL A 83 -4.48 -1.54 8.89
N ASP A 84 -5.67 -1.53 9.46
CA ASP A 84 -6.93 -1.54 8.72
C ASP A 84 -7.09 -0.28 7.85
N GLN A 85 -6.72 0.90 8.36
CA GLN A 85 -6.64 2.14 7.57
C GLN A 85 -5.65 2.02 6.41
N SER A 86 -4.49 1.38 6.62
CA SER A 86 -3.53 1.12 5.55
C SER A 86 -4.07 0.14 4.51
N HIS A 87 -4.97 -0.77 4.91
CA HIS A 87 -5.65 -1.71 4.01
C HIS A 87 -6.87 -1.09 3.30
N HIS A 88 -7.40 0.05 3.75
CA HIS A 88 -8.58 0.71 3.17
C HIS A 88 -8.33 1.48 1.87
N GLY A 89 -7.19 1.26 1.25
CA GLY A 89 -7.05 1.53 -0.17
C GLY A 89 -5.60 1.35 -0.56
N PHE A 90 -5.34 0.34 -1.39
CA PHE A 90 -4.23 0.54 -2.33
C PHE A 90 -4.57 1.85 -3.05
N PRO A 91 -3.68 2.87 -3.06
CA PRO A 91 -3.90 4.02 -3.91
C PRO A 91 -4.25 3.44 -5.29
N VAL A 92 -5.29 3.97 -5.94
CA VAL A 92 -5.72 3.44 -7.24
C VAL A 92 -4.58 3.67 -8.21
N VAL A 93 -3.66 2.71 -8.27
CA VAL A 93 -2.44 2.80 -9.05
C VAL A 93 -2.80 2.73 -10.51
N ILE A 94 -3.84 1.98 -10.84
CA ILE A 94 -4.35 1.81 -12.19
C ILE A 94 -5.86 2.04 -12.22
N GLU A 95 -6.28 2.96 -13.07
CA GLU A 95 -7.68 3.25 -13.35
C GLU A 95 -7.97 2.88 -14.81
N GLN A 96 -9.01 2.08 -15.03
CA GLN A 96 -9.48 1.79 -16.38
C GLN A 96 -10.43 2.91 -16.83
N VAL A 97 -9.94 3.80 -17.70
CA VAL A 97 -10.72 4.93 -18.22
C VAL A 97 -11.49 4.49 -19.47
N ARG A 98 -12.83 4.45 -19.36
CA ARG A 98 -13.73 4.24 -20.51
C ARG A 98 -14.06 5.60 -21.12
N THR A 99 -13.60 5.84 -22.35
CA THR A 99 -13.78 7.13 -23.06
C THR A 99 -15.13 7.30 -23.76
N GLY A 100 -16.07 6.35 -23.59
CA GLY A 100 -17.38 6.34 -24.24
C GLY A 100 -17.36 6.11 -25.75
N ARG A 101 -16.18 6.02 -26.38
CA ARG A 101 -16.03 5.68 -27.79
C ARG A 101 -15.85 4.18 -27.96
N PRO A 102 -16.38 3.57 -29.04
CA PRO A 102 -16.07 2.18 -29.38
C PRO A 102 -14.56 2.05 -29.57
N GLY A 103 -13.92 1.22 -28.74
CA GLY A 103 -12.46 1.07 -28.74
C GLY A 103 -11.95 0.29 -27.54
N ARG A 104 -10.65 -0.05 -27.59
CA ARG A 104 -9.94 -0.73 -26.49
C ARG A 104 -9.91 0.19 -25.24
N PRO A 105 -10.18 -0.31 -24.04
CA PRO A 105 -10.11 0.49 -22.82
C PRO A 105 -8.71 1.09 -22.63
N SER A 106 -8.65 2.34 -22.18
CA SER A 106 -7.41 3.01 -21.80
C SER A 106 -7.14 2.82 -20.32
N TYR A 107 -5.86 2.74 -19.95
CA TYR A 107 -5.44 2.65 -18.56
C TYR A 107 -4.69 3.92 -18.18
N ARG A 108 -5.12 4.57 -17.10
CA ARG A 108 -4.40 5.66 -16.45
C ARG A 108 -3.65 5.07 -15.27
N ILE A 109 -2.33 5.28 -15.24
CA ILE A 109 -1.49 4.79 -14.14
C ILE A 109 -0.97 6.01 -13.38
N ASP A 110 -0.92 5.94 -12.06
CA ASP A 110 -0.38 7.04 -11.23
C ASP A 110 1.10 7.32 -11.60
N PRO A 111 1.47 8.57 -11.94
CA PRO A 111 2.82 8.90 -12.38
C PRO A 111 3.88 8.72 -11.29
N GLY A 112 3.57 9.01 -10.02
CA GLY A 112 4.53 8.88 -8.91
C GLY A 112 4.87 7.43 -8.62
N PHE A 113 3.85 6.55 -8.65
CA PHE A 113 4.07 5.11 -8.64
C PHE A 113 4.89 4.65 -9.85
N LEU A 114 4.56 5.12 -11.05
CA LEU A 114 5.23 4.68 -12.28
C LEU A 114 6.72 5.04 -12.28
N GLU A 115 7.07 6.23 -11.81
CA GLU A 115 8.46 6.70 -11.64
C GLU A 115 9.22 5.83 -10.63
N THR A 116 8.63 5.62 -9.45
CA THR A 116 9.21 4.77 -8.41
C THR A 116 9.40 3.33 -8.90
N ALA A 117 8.39 2.77 -9.55
CA ALA A 117 8.44 1.41 -10.08
C ALA A 117 9.46 1.25 -11.20
N TYR A 118 9.61 2.26 -12.07
CA TYR A 118 10.60 2.24 -13.16
C TYR A 118 12.05 2.28 -12.63
N ASN A 119 12.29 2.99 -11.53
CA ASN A 119 13.60 3.02 -10.87
C ASN A 119 13.94 1.70 -10.16
N LEU A 120 12.93 0.97 -9.65
CA LEU A 120 13.13 -0.26 -8.87
C LEU A 120 13.03 -1.55 -9.70
N ARG A 121 12.28 -1.54 -10.80
CA ARG A 121 11.90 -2.74 -11.57
C ARG A 121 11.92 -2.46 -13.07
N SER A 122 12.17 -3.51 -13.84
CA SER A 122 12.02 -3.45 -15.30
C SER A 122 10.55 -3.20 -15.69
N THR A 123 10.33 -2.62 -16.87
CA THR A 123 8.97 -2.41 -17.44
C THR A 123 8.16 -3.70 -17.51
N ALA A 124 8.81 -4.85 -17.74
CA ALA A 124 8.19 -6.17 -17.70
C ALA A 124 7.71 -6.56 -16.30
N GLY A 125 8.52 -6.27 -15.27
CA GLY A 125 8.17 -6.52 -13.87
C GLY A 125 7.00 -5.64 -13.42
N THR A 126 7.03 -4.35 -13.76
CA THR A 126 5.94 -3.41 -13.48
C THR A 126 4.65 -3.83 -14.18
N ALA A 127 4.72 -4.24 -15.45
CA ALA A 127 3.56 -4.71 -16.19
C ALA A 127 2.93 -5.97 -15.56
N ARG A 128 3.74 -6.94 -15.12
CA ARG A 128 3.26 -8.13 -14.43
C ARG A 128 2.61 -7.78 -13.08
N PHE A 129 3.19 -6.85 -12.33
CA PHE A 129 2.64 -6.40 -11.05
C PHE A 129 1.27 -5.73 -11.22
N LEU A 130 1.12 -4.88 -12.23
CA LEU A 130 -0.13 -4.16 -12.52
C LEU A 130 -1.17 -5.00 -13.28
N GLY A 131 -0.84 -6.22 -13.71
CA GLY A 131 -1.74 -7.04 -14.53
C GLY A 131 -2.00 -6.46 -15.93
N VAL A 132 -1.10 -5.64 -16.47
CA VAL A 132 -1.23 -5.04 -17.82
C VAL A 132 -0.13 -5.48 -18.77
N SER A 133 -0.31 -5.20 -20.07
CA SER A 133 0.74 -5.45 -21.06
C SER A 133 1.90 -4.46 -20.92
N ARG A 134 3.11 -4.89 -21.31
CA ARG A 134 4.32 -4.03 -21.31
C ARG A 134 4.15 -2.76 -22.16
N GLY A 135 3.37 -2.85 -23.25
CA GLY A 135 3.07 -1.72 -24.12
C GLY A 135 2.28 -0.61 -23.40
N VAL A 136 1.34 -0.97 -22.52
CA VAL A 136 0.57 0.00 -21.72
C VAL A 136 1.49 0.74 -20.76
N VAL A 137 2.35 0.03 -20.04
CA VAL A 137 3.32 0.65 -19.13
C VAL A 137 4.29 1.55 -19.88
N ARG A 138 4.81 1.11 -21.03
CA ARG A 138 5.71 1.91 -21.87
C ARG A 138 5.02 3.17 -22.39
N ALA A 139 3.78 3.06 -22.86
CA ALA A 139 3.00 4.21 -23.31
C ALA A 139 2.77 5.21 -22.17
N ALA A 140 2.43 4.73 -20.96
CA ALA A 140 2.29 5.59 -19.79
C ALA A 140 3.62 6.29 -19.42
N LEU A 141 4.75 5.58 -19.42
CA LEU A 141 6.07 6.17 -19.16
C LEU A 141 6.42 7.28 -20.15
N LEU A 142 6.11 7.09 -21.44
CA LEU A 142 6.32 8.10 -22.47
C LEU A 142 5.35 9.29 -22.31
N ASN A 143 4.07 9.02 -22.06
CA ASN A 143 3.05 10.06 -21.88
C ASN A 143 3.33 10.97 -20.68
N HIS A 144 3.89 10.42 -19.61
CA HIS A 144 4.28 11.18 -18.41
C HIS A 144 5.69 11.80 -18.51
N GLY A 145 6.44 11.56 -19.59
CA GLY A 145 7.80 12.08 -19.75
C GLY A 145 8.85 11.44 -18.82
N ILE A 146 8.53 10.29 -18.20
CA ILE A 146 9.43 9.57 -17.29
C ILE A 146 10.49 8.80 -18.09
N ALA A 147 10.14 8.29 -19.27
CA ALA A 147 11.07 7.62 -20.18
C ALA A 147 11.26 8.41 -21.47
N ALA A 148 12.48 8.42 -22.00
CA ALA A 148 12.75 8.94 -23.32
C ALA A 148 12.28 7.96 -24.41
N PRO A 149 11.75 8.44 -25.55
CA PRO A 149 11.51 7.61 -26.72
C PRO A 149 12.80 6.91 -27.15
N GLN A 150 12.81 5.57 -27.15
CA GLN A 150 13.96 4.85 -27.68
C GLN A 150 13.99 5.01 -29.19
N ILE A 151 15.12 5.46 -29.72
CA ILE A 151 15.41 5.44 -31.14
C ILE A 151 15.38 3.98 -31.58
N ASN A 152 14.63 3.67 -32.64
CA ASN A 152 14.58 2.32 -33.19
C ASN A 152 16.01 1.91 -33.58
N PRO A 153 16.60 0.87 -32.95
CA PRO A 153 17.97 0.43 -33.24
C PRO A 153 18.08 -0.23 -34.62
N PHE A 154 16.94 -0.53 -35.26
CA PHE A 154 16.86 -0.90 -36.67
C PHE A 154 16.52 0.37 -37.45
N PRO A 155 17.53 1.16 -37.90
CA PRO A 155 17.28 2.23 -38.85
C PRO A 155 16.53 1.62 -40.04
N GLU A 156 15.52 2.34 -40.55
CA GLU A 156 14.50 1.92 -41.52
C GLU A 156 14.99 1.18 -42.78
N ALA A 157 15.62 0.00 -42.63
CA ALA A 157 15.90 -0.92 -43.73
C ALA A 157 14.58 -1.34 -44.41
N SER A 158 13.44 -1.16 -43.73
CA SER A 158 12.09 -1.37 -44.26
C SER A 158 11.74 -0.47 -45.47
N ARG A 159 12.39 0.69 -45.68
CA ARG A 159 12.18 1.47 -46.92
C ARG A 159 12.86 0.86 -48.15
N SER A 160 13.86 -0.01 -47.95
CA SER A 160 14.46 -0.75 -49.08
C SER A 160 13.57 -1.88 -49.58
N PHE A 161 12.60 -2.34 -48.78
CA PHE A 161 11.62 -3.34 -49.22
C PHE A 161 10.53 -2.73 -50.13
N GLU A 162 10.05 -1.50 -49.89
CA GLU A 162 9.12 -0.84 -50.83
C GLU A 162 9.74 -0.61 -52.22
N ASN A 163 11.06 -0.34 -52.29
CA ASN A 163 11.77 -0.24 -53.57
C ASN A 163 12.00 -1.62 -54.24
N LEU A 164 12.15 -2.69 -53.45
CA LEU A 164 12.27 -4.06 -53.97
C LEU A 164 10.92 -4.66 -54.37
N GLU A 165 9.85 -4.34 -53.66
CA GLU A 165 8.49 -4.79 -53.92
C GLU A 165 7.89 -4.04 -55.13
N ALA A 166 8.24 -2.78 -55.35
CA ALA A 166 7.96 -2.10 -56.63
C ALA A 166 8.70 -2.74 -57.82
N ALA A 167 9.96 -3.17 -57.62
CA ALA A 167 10.73 -3.87 -58.66
C ALA A 167 10.19 -5.28 -58.93
N TRP A 168 9.70 -5.98 -57.90
CA TRP A 168 9.12 -7.32 -58.03
C TRP A 168 7.69 -7.30 -58.59
N ASN A 169 6.84 -6.35 -58.16
CA ASN A 169 5.47 -6.22 -58.68
C ASN A 169 5.44 -5.75 -60.14
N SER A 170 6.46 -5.01 -60.60
CA SER A 170 6.63 -4.70 -62.04
C SER A 170 6.85 -5.94 -62.91
N GLU A 171 7.20 -7.09 -62.33
CA GLU A 171 7.47 -8.34 -63.06
C GLU A 171 6.28 -9.33 -62.99
N ILE A 172 5.26 -9.05 -62.16
CA ILE A 172 4.14 -9.98 -61.88
C ILE A 172 2.81 -9.53 -62.53
N ASP A 173 2.70 -8.31 -63.07
CA ASP A 173 1.51 -7.82 -63.79
C ASP A 173 1.20 -8.51 -65.14
N GLY A 174 1.93 -9.58 -65.49
CA GLY A 174 1.70 -10.35 -66.72
C GLY A 174 0.64 -11.45 -66.64
N ASN A 175 0.32 -12.00 -65.47
CA ASN A 175 -0.54 -13.19 -65.38
C ASN A 175 -1.23 -13.29 -64.01
N ASN A 176 -2.47 -12.83 -63.89
CA ASN A 176 -3.54 -13.59 -63.21
C ASN A 176 -4.84 -12.77 -63.12
N ALA A 177 -5.66 -12.92 -64.17
CA ALA A 177 -7.09 -12.76 -64.07
C ALA A 177 -7.69 -14.12 -63.71
N HIS A 178 -7.88 -14.42 -62.42
CA HIS A 178 -8.79 -15.48 -62.00
C HIS A 178 -9.43 -15.19 -60.64
N ASP A 179 -10.72 -14.87 -60.74
CA ASP A 179 -11.82 -15.42 -59.95
C ASP A 179 -11.87 -15.14 -58.43
N ALA A 180 -12.73 -14.18 -58.09
CA ALA A 180 -13.07 -13.77 -56.74
C ALA A 180 -14.15 -14.69 -56.15
N GLY A 181 -13.74 -15.60 -55.26
CA GLY A 181 -14.64 -16.35 -54.39
C GLY A 181 -14.90 -15.62 -53.07
N ALA A 182 -16.10 -15.06 -52.94
CA ALA A 182 -16.59 -14.43 -51.71
C ALA A 182 -16.77 -15.44 -50.58
N ILE A 183 -16.17 -15.17 -49.41
CA ILE A 183 -16.48 -15.88 -48.17
C ILE A 183 -17.13 -14.90 -47.21
N ASP A 184 -18.44 -15.09 -47.05
CA ASP A 184 -19.32 -14.48 -46.06
C ASP A 184 -19.06 -15.16 -44.70
N ILE A 185 -18.54 -14.41 -43.73
CA ILE A 185 -18.38 -14.88 -42.35
C ILE A 185 -19.36 -14.10 -41.48
N GLY A 186 -20.45 -14.79 -41.18
CA GLY A 186 -21.59 -14.32 -40.41
C GLY A 186 -21.22 -13.84 -39.00
N SER A 187 -21.82 -12.69 -38.70
CA SER A 187 -21.99 -12.07 -37.40
C SER A 187 -22.95 -12.87 -36.52
N THR A 188 -22.52 -13.30 -35.32
CA THR A 188 -23.43 -13.65 -34.21
C THR A 188 -22.74 -13.47 -32.86
N GLY A 189 -23.43 -12.83 -31.91
CA GLY A 189 -23.24 -13.13 -30.49
C GLY A 189 -23.21 -11.92 -29.56
N ASN A 190 -24.39 -11.45 -29.17
CA ASN A 190 -24.61 -10.60 -28.00
C ASN A 190 -24.12 -11.31 -26.72
N ASP A 191 -23.43 -10.58 -25.83
CA ASP A 191 -23.27 -10.98 -24.43
C ASP A 191 -23.93 -9.92 -23.52
N PRO A 192 -24.79 -10.32 -22.56
CA PRO A 192 -25.60 -9.40 -21.76
C PRO A 192 -24.91 -8.93 -20.47
N LEU A 193 -25.24 -7.69 -20.11
CA LEU A 193 -25.41 -7.11 -18.77
C LEU A 193 -24.83 -7.87 -17.56
N LEU A 194 -23.84 -7.27 -16.93
CA LEU A 194 -23.55 -7.47 -15.50
C LEU A 194 -24.06 -6.27 -14.72
N ASP A 195 -25.05 -6.56 -13.88
CA ASP A 195 -25.71 -5.68 -12.93
C ASP A 195 -24.77 -5.30 -11.76
N ASP A 196 -24.84 -4.01 -11.44
CA ASP A 196 -25.04 -3.44 -10.10
C ASP A 196 -24.28 -4.06 -8.91
N VAL A 197 -23.23 -3.36 -8.45
CA VAL A 197 -22.66 -3.53 -7.11
C VAL A 197 -22.72 -2.17 -6.41
N SER A 198 -23.71 -2.06 -5.54
CA SER A 198 -24.05 -0.88 -4.76
C SER A 198 -23.17 -0.70 -3.52
N ASP A 199 -22.94 0.59 -3.25
CA ASP A 199 -22.58 1.27 -2.00
C ASP A 199 -22.30 0.43 -0.75
N PHE A 200 -21.03 0.46 -0.33
CA PHE A 200 -20.62 0.25 1.05
C PHE A 200 -19.91 1.51 1.54
N THR A 201 -20.63 2.36 2.27
CA THR A 201 -20.05 3.45 3.07
C THR A 201 -20.09 3.04 4.55
N PRO A 202 -18.95 2.68 5.18
CA PRO A 202 -18.92 2.48 6.61
C PRO A 202 -18.95 3.85 7.32
N ALA A 203 -19.97 4.06 8.15
CA ALA A 203 -20.05 5.18 9.08
C ALA A 203 -18.91 5.07 10.10
N ASN A 204 -17.96 6.00 10.04
CA ASN A 204 -16.84 6.10 10.97
C ASN A 204 -17.06 7.29 11.91
N GLU A 205 -17.88 7.10 12.94
CA GLU A 205 -18.06 8.06 14.03
C GLU A 205 -17.82 7.34 15.36
N GLY A 206 -16.60 7.50 15.89
CA GLY A 206 -16.19 6.91 17.16
C GLY A 206 -14.79 7.29 17.57
N LEU A 207 -14.47 8.59 17.68
CA LEU A 207 -13.21 9.04 18.25
C LEU A 207 -13.16 8.64 19.73
N ASN A 208 -12.32 7.65 20.02
CA ASN A 208 -12.09 7.09 21.34
C ASN A 208 -11.62 8.17 22.33
N SER A 209 -12.38 8.33 23.40
CA SER A 209 -12.01 9.10 24.58
C SER A 209 -10.78 8.45 25.22
N ILE A 210 -9.60 9.05 25.02
CA ILE A 210 -8.35 8.66 25.67
C ILE A 210 -8.58 8.76 27.19
N LYS A 211 -8.65 7.62 27.87
CA LYS A 211 -8.73 7.59 29.33
C LYS A 211 -7.39 8.07 29.88
N VAL A 212 -7.38 9.26 30.46
CA VAL A 212 -6.21 9.77 31.17
C VAL A 212 -6.02 8.94 32.44
N TYR A 213 -4.98 8.11 32.47
CA TYR A 213 -4.61 7.33 33.66
C TYR A 213 -3.95 8.26 34.69
N GLU A 214 -4.77 8.95 35.49
CA GLU A 214 -4.29 9.83 36.55
C GLU A 214 -3.84 8.99 37.76
N TRP A 215 -2.54 8.94 38.02
CA TRP A 215 -2.00 8.34 39.24
C TRP A 215 -2.01 9.38 40.36
N LYS A 216 -2.95 9.26 41.31
CA LYS A 216 -2.89 10.01 42.56
C LYS A 216 -1.96 9.28 43.53
N VAL A 217 -0.76 9.83 43.73
CA VAL A 217 0.14 9.39 44.80
C VAL A 217 -0.51 9.77 46.12
N SER A 218 -1.07 8.80 46.84
CA SER A 218 -1.43 9.00 48.24
C SER A 218 -0.14 9.29 49.00
N ALA A 219 -0.01 10.52 49.52
CA ALA A 219 1.12 10.87 50.38
C ALA A 219 1.11 9.93 51.61
N PRO A 220 2.26 9.37 52.00
CA PRO A 220 2.33 8.59 53.24
C PRO A 220 2.06 9.51 54.44
N GLU A 221 1.15 9.10 55.32
CA GLU A 221 0.93 9.69 56.66
C GLU A 221 2.12 9.45 57.60
#